data_AF-X0L5A1-F1
#
_entry.id   AF-X0L5A1-F1
#
_cell.length_a   1.000
_cell.length_b   1.000
_cell.length_c   1.000
_cell.angle_alpha   90.00
_cell.angle_beta   90.00
_cell.angle_gamma   90.00
#
_symmetry.space_group_name_H-M   'P 1'
#
loop_
_entity.id
_entity.type
_entity.pdbx_description
1 polymer ?
#
loop_
_entity_poly.entity_id
_entity_poly.type
_entity_poly.pdbx_seq_one_letter_code
_entity_poly.pdbx_strand_id
1 'polypeptide(L)'
;MFAQIDAKFPRFRSMFESELANHNISNPVRDRPRSKSLISRMRPPLCPWVQYFFKLYVDGPDVYGPFAHPSFADAHEDDYMDPSYRLRRGSHDRWQEQSGDVRDALTYCLGLIAEQAPREFDNHVYKTLPHWVGKYQSQEFLRLKFNLWHIPSREEVAHALALLNIHEFVWKLPEIWTYPLGFYKELGDVPSKPRLENAERGQYAAEYDNPMRLVDHFDYRYLNKIRFSATATAIHFLNGLPAEQRTQIRKLTLHEDSPSVNMPSLHAQGLVPLFKENPLLRVERRVSLFGCIDNFAGPNTDWKTRAKTRPFYGPSFLPKLQSWLIDALAMRDLDVPAGSFTFTLEGGTHGELCTDVFQRCVLMGIAEDEAFNKCRELGLFTSIDSIAGTPDRVPLDPRFKEAIEHLVNQTSILRSDFSPGVPVDPDALVEESKGYDDVEDLVERWEYGAKFLSCKMPPDLFYDVMLPAKCDLQTREQYIESQGGKVKEQDS
;
A
#
# COMPACT_ATOMS: atom_id res chain seq x y z
N MET A 1 -15.39 -27.62 -5.89
CA MET A 1 -14.79 -26.28 -5.69
C MET A 1 -13.27 -26.34 -5.50
N PHE A 2 -12.73 -26.93 -4.42
CA PHE A 2 -11.28 -26.95 -4.16
C PHE A 2 -10.41 -27.51 -5.29
N ALA A 3 -10.77 -28.64 -5.91
CA ALA A 3 -10.00 -29.18 -7.04
C ALA A 3 -9.89 -28.22 -8.25
N GLN A 4 -10.92 -27.39 -8.50
CA GLN A 4 -10.89 -26.38 -9.57
C GLN A 4 -10.03 -25.17 -9.19
N ILE A 5 -10.02 -24.82 -7.90
CA ILE A 5 -9.18 -23.75 -7.36
C ILE A 5 -7.72 -24.20 -7.37
N ASP A 6 -7.41 -25.41 -6.91
CA ASP A 6 -6.06 -25.98 -6.88
C ASP A 6 -5.48 -26.13 -8.30
N ALA A 7 -6.32 -26.48 -9.29
CA ALA A 7 -5.90 -26.55 -10.69
C ALA A 7 -5.53 -25.18 -11.28
N LYS A 8 -6.20 -24.11 -10.85
CA LYS A 8 -6.01 -22.75 -11.37
C LYS A 8 -5.02 -21.93 -10.55
N PHE A 9 -4.95 -22.18 -9.24
CA PHE A 9 -4.15 -21.48 -8.25
C PHE A 9 -3.51 -22.50 -7.28
N PRO A 10 -2.46 -23.22 -7.71
CA PRO A 10 -1.92 -24.37 -6.96
C PRO A 10 -1.44 -24.06 -5.54
N ARG A 11 -1.08 -22.80 -5.25
CA ARG A 11 -0.60 -22.34 -3.93
C ARG A 11 -1.70 -21.74 -3.06
N PHE A 12 -2.89 -21.49 -3.61
CA PHE A 12 -3.94 -20.75 -2.90
C PHE A 12 -4.42 -21.48 -1.65
N ARG A 13 -4.52 -22.81 -1.70
CA ARG A 13 -5.05 -23.60 -0.60
C ARG A 13 -4.21 -23.52 0.67
N SER A 14 -2.90 -23.70 0.57
CA SER A 14 -2.01 -23.61 1.75
C SER A 14 -2.03 -22.22 2.37
N MET A 15 -2.10 -21.17 1.53
CA MET A 15 -2.27 -19.80 1.99
C MET A 15 -3.60 -19.62 2.70
N PHE A 16 -4.71 -20.04 2.07
CA PHE A 16 -6.06 -19.92 2.61
C PHE A 16 -6.23 -20.67 3.93
N GLU A 17 -5.69 -21.88 4.07
CA GLU A 17 -5.73 -22.65 5.31
C GLU A 17 -4.96 -21.95 6.44
N SER A 18 -3.80 -21.35 6.14
CA SER A 18 -3.04 -20.52 7.08
C SER A 18 -3.86 -19.32 7.56
N GLU A 19 -4.55 -18.61 6.66
CA GLU A 19 -5.38 -17.48 7.10
C GLU A 19 -6.66 -17.87 7.78
N LEU A 20 -7.27 -18.98 7.40
CA LEU A 20 -8.41 -19.46 8.14
C LEU A 20 -8.02 -19.72 9.60
N ALA A 21 -6.83 -20.27 9.83
CA ALA A 21 -6.28 -20.43 11.17
C ALA A 21 -6.06 -19.07 11.87
N ASN A 22 -5.43 -18.10 11.20
CA ASN A 22 -5.20 -16.75 11.74
C ASN A 22 -6.51 -16.01 12.03
N HIS A 23 -7.46 -16.02 11.10
CA HIS A 23 -8.79 -15.46 11.27
C HIS A 23 -9.47 -16.07 12.49
N ASN A 24 -9.41 -17.39 12.68
CA ASN A 24 -10.05 -18.04 13.83
C ASN A 24 -9.38 -17.67 15.17
N ILE A 25 -8.06 -17.45 15.18
CA ILE A 25 -7.32 -16.98 16.37
C ILE A 25 -7.69 -15.53 16.69
N SER A 26 -7.65 -14.65 15.70
CA SER A 26 -7.85 -13.21 15.82
C SER A 26 -9.32 -12.83 16.00
N ASN A 27 -10.22 -13.70 15.54
CA ASN A 27 -11.64 -13.49 15.56
C ASN A 27 -12.39 -14.71 16.12
N PRO A 28 -12.18 -15.06 17.40
CA PRO A 28 -12.85 -16.19 18.00
C PRO A 28 -14.37 -15.96 18.00
N VAL A 29 -15.13 -17.01 17.69
CA VAL A 29 -16.59 -17.01 17.76
C VAL A 29 -16.99 -16.83 19.23
N ARG A 30 -17.09 -15.59 19.70
CA ARG A 30 -17.60 -15.20 21.01
C ARG A 30 -18.75 -14.22 20.81
N ASP A 31 -19.74 -14.27 21.71
CA ASP A 31 -20.78 -13.27 21.81
C ASP A 31 -20.14 -11.89 21.99
N ARG A 32 -20.17 -11.07 20.94
CA ARG A 32 -19.48 -9.79 20.96
C ARG A 32 -20.36 -8.75 21.65
N PRO A 33 -19.80 -7.96 22.58
CA PRO A 33 -20.50 -6.81 23.11
C PRO A 33 -20.87 -5.86 21.96
N ARG A 34 -22.10 -5.33 21.98
CA ARG A 34 -22.54 -4.31 21.02
C ARG A 34 -21.55 -3.13 21.05
N SER A 35 -20.86 -2.89 19.95
CA SER A 35 -19.98 -1.72 19.81
C SER A 35 -20.78 -0.45 20.07
N LYS A 36 -20.22 0.45 20.88
CA LYS A 36 -20.86 1.73 21.19
C LYS A 36 -20.63 2.80 20.11
N SER A 37 -19.80 2.53 19.09
CA SER A 37 -19.50 3.53 18.04
C SER A 37 -20.72 3.79 17.16
N LEU A 38 -20.88 5.05 16.73
CA LEU A 38 -21.98 5.47 15.84
C LEU A 38 -21.96 4.67 14.53
N ILE A 39 -20.79 4.52 13.91
CA ILE A 39 -20.58 3.72 12.69
C ILE A 39 -21.08 2.27 12.88
N SER A 40 -20.76 1.65 14.02
CA SER A 40 -21.16 0.25 14.26
C SER A 40 -22.68 0.10 14.47
N ARG A 41 -23.40 1.18 14.78
CA ARG A 41 -24.87 1.21 14.82
C ARG A 41 -25.47 1.39 13.43
N MET A 42 -24.82 2.17 12.56
CA MET A 42 -25.23 2.37 11.17
C MET A 42 -25.08 1.08 10.35
N ARG A 43 -23.96 0.36 10.55
CA ARG A 43 -23.69 -0.93 9.91
C ARG A 43 -23.14 -1.92 10.94
N PRO A 44 -23.98 -2.80 11.53
CA PRO A 44 -23.53 -3.84 12.43
C PRO A 44 -22.55 -4.79 11.73
N PRO A 45 -21.26 -4.83 12.12
CA PRO A 45 -20.25 -5.59 11.39
C PRO A 45 -20.27 -7.08 11.74
N LEU A 46 -20.02 -7.94 10.75
CA LEU A 46 -19.98 -9.40 10.95
C LEU A 46 -18.70 -9.88 11.65
N CYS A 47 -17.58 -9.25 11.33
CA CYS A 47 -16.27 -9.51 11.91
C CYS A 47 -15.52 -8.18 12.15
N PRO A 48 -14.45 -8.17 12.97
CA PRO A 48 -13.66 -6.96 13.17
C PRO A 48 -13.11 -6.41 11.85
N TRP A 49 -12.74 -7.28 10.90
CA TRP A 49 -12.27 -6.87 9.57
C TRP A 49 -13.29 -6.03 8.80
N VAL A 50 -14.54 -6.51 8.72
CA VAL A 50 -15.65 -5.76 8.11
C VAL A 50 -15.93 -4.47 8.88
N GLN A 51 -15.81 -4.49 10.21
CA GLN A 51 -15.91 -3.29 11.03
C GLN A 51 -14.86 -2.25 10.67
N TYR A 52 -13.59 -2.67 10.56
CA TYR A 52 -12.48 -1.79 10.22
C TYR A 52 -12.63 -1.23 8.82
N PHE A 53 -12.98 -2.06 7.84
CA PHE A 53 -13.23 -1.61 6.47
C PHE A 53 -14.28 -0.49 6.43
N PHE A 54 -15.47 -0.72 6.99
CA PHE A 54 -16.50 0.31 7.00
C PHE A 54 -16.10 1.53 7.84
N LYS A 55 -15.46 1.31 9.00
CA LYS A 55 -15.04 2.40 9.88
C LYS A 55 -14.00 3.31 9.24
N LEU A 56 -13.03 2.77 8.52
CA LEU A 56 -11.90 3.54 8.00
C LEU A 56 -12.17 4.07 6.59
N TYR A 57 -12.75 3.26 5.71
CA TYR A 57 -12.78 3.56 4.27
C TYR A 57 -14.16 3.97 3.74
N VAL A 58 -15.23 3.76 4.50
CA VAL A 58 -16.61 4.02 4.01
C VAL A 58 -17.31 5.07 4.87
N ASP A 59 -17.57 4.76 6.13
CA ASP A 59 -18.36 5.59 7.03
C ASP A 59 -17.49 6.56 7.84
N GLY A 60 -16.19 6.28 8.01
CA GLY A 60 -15.25 7.14 8.74
C GLY A 60 -15.24 8.58 8.23
N PRO A 61 -14.93 8.81 6.94
CA PRO A 61 -14.92 10.15 6.37
C PRO A 61 -16.30 10.84 6.42
N ASP A 62 -17.40 10.09 6.25
CA ASP A 62 -18.78 10.62 6.29
C ASP A 62 -19.18 11.07 7.71
N VAL A 63 -18.74 10.32 8.73
CA VAL A 63 -19.19 10.47 10.13
C VAL A 63 -18.23 11.30 10.99
N TYR A 64 -16.94 11.31 10.64
CA TYR A 64 -15.88 11.95 11.41
C TYR A 64 -15.18 13.07 10.64
N GLY A 65 -15.52 13.26 9.36
CA GLY A 65 -15.02 14.33 8.51
C GLY A 65 -13.66 14.06 7.88
N PRO A 66 -13.08 15.09 7.22
CA PRO A 66 -11.86 14.96 6.44
C PRO A 66 -10.67 14.41 7.22
N PHE A 67 -10.61 14.64 8.54
CA PHE A 67 -9.55 14.07 9.37
C PHE A 67 -9.56 12.53 9.35
N ALA A 68 -10.75 11.92 9.37
CA ALA A 68 -10.88 10.46 9.37
C ALA A 68 -10.79 9.85 7.99
N HIS A 69 -10.55 10.67 6.96
CA HIS A 69 -10.15 10.19 5.66
C HIS A 69 -8.68 9.76 5.75
N PRO A 70 -8.37 8.44 5.78
CA PRO A 70 -6.99 8.02 5.51
C PRO A 70 -6.63 8.64 4.17
N SER A 71 -5.51 9.36 4.07
CA SER A 71 -5.17 9.99 2.79
C SER A 71 -5.21 8.94 1.67
N PHE A 72 -5.42 9.33 0.41
CA PHE A 72 -5.43 8.34 -0.66
C PHE A 72 -4.12 7.54 -0.70
N ALA A 73 -3.00 8.19 -0.41
CA ALA A 73 -1.73 7.52 -0.23
C ALA A 73 -1.79 6.49 0.91
N ASP A 74 -2.26 6.88 2.10
CA ASP A 74 -2.42 5.98 3.26
C ASP A 74 -3.41 4.83 2.99
N ALA A 75 -4.51 5.07 2.28
CA ALA A 75 -5.47 4.03 1.93
C ALA A 75 -4.92 2.99 0.95
N HIS A 76 -3.83 3.31 0.24
CA HIS A 76 -3.14 2.44 -0.70
C HIS A 76 -1.80 1.91 -0.17
N GLU A 77 -1.12 2.66 0.71
CA GLU A 77 0.16 2.33 1.33
C GLU A 77 -0.01 1.61 2.67
N ASP A 78 -1.11 1.84 3.38
CA ASP A 78 -1.36 1.21 4.66
C ASP A 78 -2.22 -0.05 4.50
N ASP A 79 -1.58 -1.18 4.81
CA ASP A 79 -2.15 -2.52 4.99
C ASP A 79 -3.06 -2.62 6.25
N TYR A 80 -3.88 -1.60 6.51
CA TYR A 80 -4.72 -1.45 7.71
C TYR A 80 -5.97 -2.33 7.73
N MET A 81 -5.76 -3.62 7.58
CA MET A 81 -6.68 -4.61 8.14
C MET A 81 -6.38 -4.86 9.65
N ASP A 82 -5.24 -4.37 10.19
CA ASP A 82 -4.98 -4.24 11.65
C ASP A 82 -4.46 -2.85 12.08
N PRO A 83 -5.32 -1.82 12.10
CA PRO A 83 -4.94 -0.44 12.44
C PRO A 83 -4.58 -0.20 13.91
N SER A 84 -4.53 -1.24 14.72
CA SER A 84 -4.25 -1.12 16.15
C SER A 84 -3.10 -2.00 16.62
N TYR A 85 -2.38 -2.65 15.69
CA TYR A 85 -1.32 -3.62 16.00
C TYR A 85 -1.80 -4.66 17.04
N ARG A 86 -3.10 -5.00 17.01
CA ARG A 86 -3.72 -5.92 17.98
C ARG A 86 -3.54 -7.37 17.56
N LEU A 87 -3.16 -7.60 16.31
CA LEU A 87 -2.78 -8.89 15.79
C LEU A 87 -1.28 -9.12 16.06
N ARG A 88 -0.90 -10.38 16.23
CA ARG A 88 0.51 -10.73 16.15
C ARG A 88 0.99 -10.38 14.74
N ARG A 89 2.01 -9.51 14.65
CA ARG A 89 2.64 -9.10 13.39
C ARG A 89 2.99 -10.29 12.50
N GLY A 90 2.87 -10.12 11.19
CA GLY A 90 3.46 -11.02 10.21
C GLY A 90 2.60 -12.20 9.76
N SER A 91 1.27 -12.18 9.86
CA SER A 91 0.40 -13.15 9.15
C SER A 91 -0.41 -12.50 8.03
N HIS A 92 -1.09 -11.41 8.35
CA HIS A 92 -1.94 -10.70 7.41
C HIS A 92 -1.14 -9.79 6.45
N ASP A 93 0.01 -9.25 6.89
CA ASP A 93 0.94 -8.50 6.03
C ASP A 93 1.33 -9.35 4.80
N ARG A 94 1.45 -10.68 4.98
CA ARG A 94 1.73 -11.64 3.89
C ARG A 94 0.69 -11.65 2.77
N TRP A 95 -0.56 -11.27 3.01
CA TRP A 95 -1.63 -11.38 2.00
C TRP A 95 -1.71 -10.21 1.04
N GLN A 96 -1.34 -9.03 1.50
CA GLN A 96 -1.31 -7.82 0.67
C GLN A 96 0.09 -7.58 0.09
N GLU A 97 1.13 -8.00 0.82
CA GLU A 97 2.54 -7.90 0.40
C GLU A 97 3.02 -9.07 -0.47
N GLN A 98 2.17 -10.08 -0.74
CA GLN A 98 2.53 -11.23 -1.59
C GLN A 98 1.43 -11.55 -2.61
N SER A 99 1.53 -10.88 -3.76
CA SER A 99 1.06 -11.28 -5.10
C SER A 99 -0.43 -11.13 -5.44
N GLY A 100 -0.67 -10.70 -6.69
CA GLY A 100 -2.01 -10.64 -7.31
C GLY A 100 -2.74 -11.98 -7.38
N ASP A 101 -2.04 -13.11 -7.27
CA ASP A 101 -2.59 -14.46 -7.31
C ASP A 101 -3.66 -14.69 -6.23
N VAL A 102 -3.42 -14.19 -5.01
CA VAL A 102 -4.36 -14.33 -3.89
C VAL A 102 -5.65 -13.56 -4.16
N ARG A 103 -5.52 -12.33 -4.66
CA ARG A 103 -6.65 -11.47 -5.01
C ARG A 103 -7.50 -12.10 -6.11
N ASP A 104 -6.86 -12.66 -7.13
CA ASP A 104 -7.54 -13.31 -8.24
C ASP A 104 -8.18 -14.63 -7.83
N ALA A 105 -7.52 -15.41 -6.99
CA ALA A 105 -8.08 -16.61 -6.40
C ALA A 105 -9.30 -16.30 -5.52
N LEU A 106 -9.25 -15.28 -4.65
CA LEU A 106 -10.40 -14.84 -3.85
C LEU A 106 -11.58 -14.41 -4.72
N THR A 107 -11.30 -13.67 -5.79
CA THR A 107 -12.34 -13.21 -6.73
C THR A 107 -12.98 -14.40 -7.45
N TYR A 108 -12.16 -15.34 -7.90
CA TYR A 108 -12.62 -16.57 -8.52
C TYR A 108 -13.47 -17.42 -7.56
N CYS A 109 -13.03 -17.57 -6.31
CA CYS A 109 -13.77 -18.27 -5.26
C CYS A 109 -15.13 -17.63 -5.00
N LEU A 110 -15.21 -16.29 -4.88
CA LEU A 110 -16.48 -15.58 -4.70
C LEU A 110 -17.43 -15.80 -5.89
N GLY A 111 -16.91 -15.79 -7.12
CA GLY A 111 -17.68 -16.12 -8.32
C GLY A 111 -18.24 -17.55 -8.29
N LEU A 112 -17.40 -18.53 -7.92
CA LEU A 112 -17.82 -19.92 -7.79
C LEU A 112 -18.88 -20.11 -6.69
N ILE A 113 -18.77 -19.40 -5.57
CA ILE A 113 -19.76 -19.45 -4.50
C ILE A 113 -21.09 -18.84 -4.98
N ALA A 114 -21.05 -17.71 -5.68
CA ALA A 114 -22.25 -17.09 -6.24
C ALA A 114 -22.97 -18.00 -7.26
N GLU A 115 -22.22 -18.79 -8.03
CA GLU A 115 -22.76 -19.74 -9.01
C GLU A 115 -23.26 -21.04 -8.36
N GLN A 116 -22.44 -21.67 -7.51
CA GLN A 116 -22.69 -23.02 -6.97
C GLN A 116 -23.54 -23.02 -5.70
N ALA A 117 -23.53 -21.93 -4.94
CA ALA A 117 -24.27 -21.76 -3.68
C ALA A 117 -24.97 -20.39 -3.60
N PRO A 118 -25.85 -20.04 -4.57
CA PRO A 118 -26.40 -18.69 -4.71
C PRO A 118 -27.17 -18.23 -3.46
N ARG A 119 -27.90 -19.14 -2.80
CA ARG A 119 -28.63 -18.80 -1.56
C ARG A 119 -27.70 -18.43 -0.41
N GLU A 120 -26.56 -19.12 -0.29
CA GLU A 120 -25.56 -18.81 0.74
C GLU A 120 -24.88 -17.49 0.43
N PHE A 121 -24.52 -17.27 -0.84
CA PHE A 121 -23.96 -16.01 -1.31
C PHE A 121 -24.90 -14.83 -1.01
N ASP A 122 -26.17 -14.93 -1.40
CA ASP A 122 -27.21 -13.93 -1.13
C ASP A 122 -27.28 -13.61 0.37
N ASN A 123 -27.40 -14.64 1.20
CA ASN A 123 -27.49 -14.49 2.65
C ASN A 123 -26.26 -13.75 3.19
N HIS A 124 -25.05 -14.09 2.75
CA HIS A 124 -23.83 -13.43 3.19
C HIS A 124 -23.73 -11.98 2.72
N VAL A 125 -24.09 -11.68 1.47
CA VAL A 125 -24.12 -10.31 0.94
C VAL A 125 -25.11 -9.46 1.71
N TYR A 126 -26.36 -9.88 1.84
CA TYR A 126 -27.39 -9.09 2.55
C TYR A 126 -27.15 -8.99 4.04
N LYS A 127 -26.48 -9.97 4.67
CA LYS A 127 -26.06 -9.86 6.06
C LYS A 127 -24.94 -8.82 6.24
N THR A 128 -24.06 -8.66 5.25
CA THR A 128 -22.95 -7.69 5.26
C THR A 128 -23.42 -6.28 4.84
N LEU A 129 -24.37 -6.22 3.91
CA LEU A 129 -24.92 -5.00 3.31
C LEU A 129 -26.46 -4.99 3.47
N PRO A 130 -27.00 -4.80 4.68
CA PRO A 130 -28.45 -4.89 4.92
C PRO A 130 -29.27 -3.90 4.11
N HIS A 131 -28.70 -2.75 3.74
CA HIS A 131 -29.35 -1.74 2.90
C HIS A 131 -29.55 -2.17 1.44
N TRP A 132 -29.02 -3.33 1.03
CA TRP A 132 -29.24 -3.90 -0.30
C TRP A 132 -30.54 -4.68 -0.42
N VAL A 133 -31.12 -5.14 0.70
CA VAL A 133 -32.32 -5.97 0.68
C VAL A 133 -33.46 -5.25 -0.03
N GLY A 134 -33.95 -5.85 -1.12
CA GLY A 134 -35.02 -5.29 -1.96
C GLY A 134 -34.60 -4.14 -2.88
N LYS A 135 -33.32 -3.72 -2.87
CA LYS A 135 -32.79 -2.62 -3.69
C LYS A 135 -31.79 -3.09 -4.76
N TYR A 136 -30.87 -3.99 -4.41
CA TYR A 136 -29.83 -4.49 -5.32
C TYR A 136 -29.82 -6.02 -5.33
N GLN A 137 -29.45 -6.61 -6.47
CA GLN A 137 -29.16 -8.03 -6.56
C GLN A 137 -27.81 -8.33 -5.90
N SER A 138 -27.67 -9.47 -5.24
CA SER A 138 -26.44 -9.86 -4.56
C SER A 138 -25.25 -9.95 -5.52
N GLN A 139 -25.48 -10.29 -6.78
CA GLN A 139 -24.45 -10.40 -7.83
C GLN A 139 -23.76 -9.06 -8.11
N GLU A 140 -24.41 -7.91 -7.82
CA GLU A 140 -23.77 -6.60 -7.89
C GLU A 140 -22.57 -6.49 -6.94
N PHE A 141 -22.48 -7.34 -5.90
CA PHE A 141 -21.33 -7.39 -5.00
C PHE A 141 -20.03 -7.71 -5.75
N LEU A 142 -20.11 -8.58 -6.76
CA LEU A 142 -18.96 -8.94 -7.59
C LEU A 142 -18.47 -7.75 -8.45
N ARG A 143 -19.30 -6.71 -8.62
CA ARG A 143 -18.99 -5.49 -9.37
C ARG A 143 -18.39 -4.37 -8.51
N LEU A 144 -18.26 -4.55 -7.19
CA LEU A 144 -17.58 -3.58 -6.32
C LEU A 144 -16.06 -3.53 -6.54
N LYS A 145 -15.49 -4.51 -7.25
CA LYS A 145 -14.06 -4.59 -7.55
C LYS A 145 -13.76 -3.95 -8.90
N PHE A 146 -12.90 -2.93 -8.90
CA PHE A 146 -12.28 -2.42 -10.13
C PHE A 146 -11.07 -3.28 -10.54
N ASN A 147 -10.85 -3.40 -11.85
CA ASN A 147 -9.59 -3.92 -12.39
C ASN A 147 -8.45 -3.00 -11.96
N LEU A 148 -7.30 -3.57 -11.59
CA LEU A 148 -6.26 -2.82 -10.91
C LEU A 148 -5.69 -1.67 -11.78
N TRP A 149 -5.42 -2.00 -13.04
CA TRP A 149 -4.85 -1.12 -14.05
C TRP A 149 -5.89 -0.28 -14.82
N HIS A 150 -7.18 -0.39 -14.51
CA HIS A 150 -8.22 0.36 -15.22
C HIS A 150 -8.46 1.71 -14.53
N ILE A 151 -8.52 2.78 -15.33
CA ILE A 151 -9.00 4.09 -14.88
C ILE A 151 -10.53 4.08 -15.03
N PRO A 152 -11.31 3.97 -13.95
CA PRO A 152 -12.76 3.83 -14.05
C PRO A 152 -13.39 5.15 -14.53
N SER A 153 -14.52 5.05 -15.22
CA SER A 153 -15.33 6.21 -15.57
C SER A 153 -16.00 6.81 -14.33
N ARG A 154 -16.46 8.05 -14.44
CA ARG A 154 -17.20 8.71 -13.35
C ARG A 154 -18.47 7.96 -12.99
N GLU A 155 -19.17 7.40 -13.98
CA GLU A 155 -20.38 6.61 -13.81
C GLU A 155 -20.11 5.30 -13.09
N GLU A 156 -19.01 4.62 -13.43
CA GLU A 156 -18.60 3.38 -12.75
C GLU A 156 -18.30 3.63 -11.26
N VAL A 157 -17.59 4.72 -10.97
CA VAL A 157 -17.32 5.13 -9.58
C VAL A 157 -18.62 5.52 -8.87
N ALA A 158 -19.49 6.32 -9.51
CA ALA A 158 -20.79 6.70 -8.93
C ALA A 158 -21.67 5.49 -8.60
N HIS A 159 -21.66 4.46 -9.45
CA HIS A 159 -22.36 3.20 -9.19
C HIS A 159 -21.80 2.49 -7.96
N ALA A 160 -20.47 2.34 -7.86
CA ALA A 160 -19.84 1.73 -6.69
C ALA A 160 -20.13 2.49 -5.39
N LEU A 161 -20.11 3.83 -5.43
CA LEU A 161 -20.48 4.67 -4.29
C LEU A 161 -21.94 4.45 -3.88
N ALA A 162 -22.86 4.37 -4.84
CA ALA A 162 -24.28 4.10 -4.57
C ALA A 162 -24.50 2.72 -3.94
N LEU A 163 -23.79 1.69 -4.43
CA LEU A 163 -23.79 0.35 -3.84
C LEU A 163 -23.30 0.37 -2.38
N LEU A 164 -22.24 1.12 -2.09
CA LEU A 164 -21.72 1.27 -0.72
C LEU A 164 -22.48 2.30 0.14
N ASN A 165 -23.51 2.95 -0.40
CA ASN A 165 -24.26 4.03 0.25
C ASN A 165 -23.35 5.16 0.73
N ILE A 166 -22.37 5.53 -0.10
CA ILE A 166 -21.45 6.63 0.11
C ILE A 166 -22.03 7.88 -0.58
N HIS A 167 -22.08 9.01 0.14
CA HIS A 167 -22.66 10.26 -0.34
C HIS A 167 -21.71 11.06 -1.21
N GLU A 168 -22.24 12.05 -1.94
CA GLU A 168 -21.49 12.85 -2.91
C GLU A 168 -20.33 13.67 -2.32
N PHE A 169 -20.21 13.83 -1.00
CA PHE A 169 -19.09 14.55 -0.39
C PHE A 169 -17.73 13.97 -0.80
N VAL A 170 -17.67 12.67 -1.13
CA VAL A 170 -16.41 12.02 -1.54
C VAL A 170 -15.80 12.59 -2.80
N TRP A 171 -16.63 13.20 -3.67
CA TRP A 171 -16.14 13.87 -4.87
C TRP A 171 -15.34 15.14 -4.56
N LYS A 172 -15.47 15.68 -3.35
CA LYS A 172 -14.70 16.85 -2.89
C LYS A 172 -13.42 16.46 -2.17
N LEU A 173 -13.34 15.25 -1.61
CA LEU A 173 -12.18 14.81 -0.81
C LEU A 173 -10.81 15.03 -1.50
N PRO A 174 -10.66 14.79 -2.82
CA PRO A 174 -9.40 15.07 -3.52
C PRO A 174 -8.94 16.53 -3.48
N GLU A 175 -9.85 17.48 -3.25
CA GLU A 175 -9.59 18.91 -3.24
C GLU A 175 -9.52 19.49 -1.82
N ILE A 176 -9.75 18.66 -0.80
CA ILE A 176 -9.76 19.12 0.60
C ILE A 176 -8.33 19.24 1.13
N TRP A 177 -8.00 20.47 1.53
CA TRP A 177 -6.77 20.75 2.26
C TRP A 177 -6.81 20.16 3.66
N THR A 178 -5.73 19.48 4.03
CA THR A 178 -5.51 18.91 5.36
C THR A 178 -4.63 19.84 6.19
N TYR A 179 -4.93 19.93 7.48
CA TYR A 179 -4.25 20.82 8.43
C TYR A 179 -3.40 20.02 9.44
N PRO A 180 -2.46 20.64 10.16
CA PRO A 180 -1.74 20.00 11.25
C PRO A 180 -2.69 19.61 12.40
N LEU A 181 -2.33 18.58 13.18
CA LEU A 181 -3.15 18.09 14.29
C LEU A 181 -3.56 19.17 15.30
N GLY A 182 -2.73 20.20 15.50
CA GLY A 182 -3.04 21.35 16.36
C GLY A 182 -4.33 22.07 15.95
N PHE A 183 -4.53 22.29 14.64
CA PHE A 183 -5.72 22.95 14.10
C PHE A 183 -7.01 22.22 14.48
N TYR A 184 -7.05 20.89 14.29
CA TYR A 184 -8.21 20.07 14.63
C TYR A 184 -8.52 20.05 16.14
N LYS A 185 -7.49 20.11 16.99
CA LYS A 185 -7.67 20.18 18.45
C LYS A 185 -8.35 21.48 18.87
N GLU A 186 -7.93 22.61 18.30
CA GLU A 186 -8.52 23.94 18.58
C GLU A 186 -9.96 24.05 18.10
N LEU A 187 -10.29 23.42 16.97
CA LEU A 187 -11.67 23.24 16.51
C LEU A 187 -12.52 22.38 17.45
N GLY A 188 -11.94 21.69 18.44
CA GLY A 188 -12.64 20.67 19.22
C GLY A 188 -13.08 19.47 18.39
N ASP A 189 -12.64 19.38 17.13
CA ASP A 189 -12.81 18.26 16.21
C ASP A 189 -11.67 17.27 16.45
N VAL A 190 -11.59 16.78 17.70
CA VAL A 190 -10.53 15.83 18.05
C VAL A 190 -10.79 14.52 17.30
N PRO A 191 -9.79 13.99 16.58
CA PRO A 191 -9.83 12.73 15.81
C PRO A 191 -10.61 11.55 16.40
N SER A 192 -10.50 11.38 17.72
CA SER A 192 -11.10 10.25 18.45
C SER A 192 -12.54 10.49 18.90
N LYS A 193 -13.03 11.74 18.86
CA LYS A 193 -14.30 12.19 19.43
C LYS A 193 -14.79 13.44 18.67
N PRO A 194 -15.36 13.30 17.45
CA PRO A 194 -15.99 14.44 16.77
C PRO A 194 -17.13 15.02 17.62
N ARG A 195 -17.53 16.27 17.34
CA ARG A 195 -18.78 16.80 17.90
C ARG A 195 -19.98 16.05 17.32
N LEU A 196 -20.96 15.70 18.16
CA LEU A 196 -22.17 14.98 17.73
C LEU A 196 -23.04 15.81 16.77
N GLU A 197 -23.06 17.13 16.96
CA GLU A 197 -23.75 18.10 16.11
C GLU A 197 -23.11 18.25 14.72
N ASN A 198 -21.79 18.02 14.60
CA ASN A 198 -21.06 18.02 13.33
C ASN A 198 -21.13 16.66 12.60
N ALA A 199 -21.67 15.62 13.24
CA ALA A 199 -21.80 14.27 12.68
C ALA A 199 -23.05 14.12 11.78
N GLU A 200 -23.79 15.20 11.54
CA GLU A 200 -24.75 15.26 10.45
C GLU A 200 -23.99 15.31 9.11
N ARG A 201 -24.16 14.25 8.31
CA ARG A 201 -23.40 13.96 7.08
C ARG A 201 -23.08 15.20 6.25
N GLY A 202 -21.81 15.36 5.88
CA GLY A 202 -21.37 16.30 4.84
C GLY A 202 -21.27 17.77 5.25
N GLN A 203 -21.34 18.14 6.53
CA GLN A 203 -21.23 19.54 6.99
C GLN A 203 -19.78 20.06 7.15
N TYR A 204 -18.76 19.22 6.92
CA TYR A 204 -17.34 19.57 7.11
C TYR A 204 -16.74 20.53 6.07
N ALA A 205 -17.51 21.13 5.17
CA ALA A 205 -16.93 21.86 4.03
C ALA A 205 -16.53 23.30 4.38
N ALA A 206 -17.44 24.09 4.97
CA ALA A 206 -17.27 25.55 4.96
C ALA A 206 -16.07 26.06 5.80
N GLU A 207 -15.83 25.48 6.97
CA GLU A 207 -14.75 25.93 7.88
C GLU A 207 -13.36 25.43 7.45
N TYR A 208 -13.30 24.34 6.69
CA TYR A 208 -12.06 23.75 6.18
C TYR A 208 -11.67 24.31 4.80
N ASP A 209 -12.67 24.62 3.97
CA ASP A 209 -12.48 25.26 2.66
C ASP A 209 -12.03 26.72 2.83
N ASN A 210 -12.50 27.40 3.87
CA ASN A 210 -12.16 28.79 4.16
C ASN A 210 -11.93 29.04 5.67
N PRO A 211 -10.77 28.61 6.22
CA PRO A 211 -10.44 28.77 7.63
C PRO A 211 -9.99 30.20 8.00
N MET A 212 -10.48 31.26 7.34
CA MET A 212 -10.02 32.65 7.60
C MET A 212 -10.19 33.07 9.07
N ARG A 213 -11.18 32.53 9.79
CA ARG A 213 -11.38 32.79 11.23
C ARG A 213 -10.36 32.06 12.13
N LEU A 214 -9.65 31.09 11.57
CA LEU A 214 -8.73 30.20 12.27
C LEU A 214 -7.32 30.24 11.65
N VAL A 215 -7.04 31.29 10.88
CA VAL A 215 -5.77 31.42 10.17
C VAL A 215 -4.57 31.46 11.12
N ASP A 216 -4.76 31.92 12.35
CA ASP A 216 -3.74 31.96 13.41
C ASP A 216 -3.51 30.59 14.08
N HIS A 217 -4.28 29.56 13.72
CA HIS A 217 -4.26 28.23 14.34
C HIS A 217 -3.59 27.16 13.48
N PHE A 218 -2.98 27.53 12.36
CA PHE A 218 -2.15 26.62 11.56
C PHE A 218 -0.97 27.34 10.91
N ASP A 219 0.18 26.66 10.85
CA ASP A 219 1.39 27.20 10.21
C ASP A 219 1.48 26.85 8.70
N TYR A 220 0.79 25.79 8.29
CA TYR A 220 0.72 25.30 6.92
C TYR A 220 -0.50 24.41 6.74
N ARG A 221 -0.84 24.13 5.48
CA ARG A 221 -1.79 23.10 5.08
C ARG A 221 -1.21 22.32 3.90
N TYR A 222 -1.72 21.11 3.66
CA TYR A 222 -1.27 20.27 2.56
C TYR A 222 -2.42 19.59 1.84
N LEU A 223 -2.25 19.33 0.55
CA LEU A 223 -3.20 18.64 -0.29
C LEU A 223 -2.55 17.37 -0.84
N ASN A 224 -3.09 16.20 -0.51
CA ASN A 224 -2.55 14.94 -1.01
C ASN A 224 -2.85 14.78 -2.49
N LYS A 225 -1.86 14.36 -3.26
CA LYS A 225 -2.00 14.16 -4.70
C LYS A 225 -2.48 12.74 -4.99
N ILE A 226 -3.47 12.64 -5.87
CA ILE A 226 -4.01 11.38 -6.36
C ILE A 226 -3.57 11.20 -7.80
N ARG A 227 -2.93 10.08 -8.12
CA ARG A 227 -2.46 9.79 -9.48
C ARG A 227 -2.77 8.38 -9.88
N PHE A 228 -3.04 8.17 -11.16
CA PHE A 228 -2.94 6.86 -11.77
C PHE A 228 -1.49 6.61 -12.18
N SER A 229 -1.04 5.35 -12.07
CA SER A 229 0.30 4.93 -12.52
C SER A 229 0.50 5.26 -14.00
N ALA A 230 1.75 5.45 -14.43
CA ALA A 230 2.09 5.61 -15.84
C ALA A 230 1.56 4.43 -16.68
N THR A 231 1.57 3.22 -16.12
CA THR A 231 1.06 2.01 -16.79
C THR A 231 -0.45 2.07 -17.05
N ALA A 232 -1.25 2.39 -16.03
CA ALA A 232 -2.71 2.55 -16.17
C ALA A 232 -3.07 3.65 -17.19
N THR A 233 -2.37 4.78 -17.14
CA THR A 233 -2.53 5.88 -18.11
C THR A 233 -2.19 5.43 -19.52
N ALA A 234 -1.10 4.66 -19.71
CA ALA A 234 -0.74 4.12 -21.01
C ALA A 234 -1.78 3.13 -21.54
N ILE A 235 -2.31 2.24 -20.70
CA ILE A 235 -3.38 1.32 -21.08
C ILE A 235 -4.63 2.09 -21.51
N HIS A 236 -5.04 3.09 -20.73
CA HIS A 236 -6.20 3.93 -21.05
C HIS A 236 -6.00 4.65 -22.40
N PHE A 237 -4.84 5.26 -22.60
CA PHE A 237 -4.47 5.94 -23.85
C PHE A 237 -4.51 4.98 -25.05
N LEU A 238 -3.85 3.82 -24.96
CA LEU A 238 -3.80 2.83 -26.04
C LEU A 238 -5.18 2.28 -26.37
N ASN A 239 -6.01 2.00 -25.36
CA ASN A 239 -7.38 1.53 -25.59
C ASN A 239 -8.26 2.58 -26.29
N GLY A 240 -7.94 3.87 -26.15
CA GLY A 240 -8.59 4.96 -26.88
C GLY A 240 -8.17 5.10 -28.35
N LEU A 241 -7.09 4.45 -28.79
CA LEU A 241 -6.62 4.50 -30.18
C LEU A 241 -7.33 3.46 -31.06
N PRO A 242 -7.54 3.75 -32.36
CA PRO A 242 -7.90 2.74 -33.34
C PRO A 242 -6.86 1.61 -33.40
N ALA A 243 -7.32 0.38 -33.68
CA ALA A 243 -6.47 -0.81 -33.71
C ALA A 243 -5.31 -0.67 -34.72
N GLU A 244 -5.54 0.00 -35.85
CA GLU A 244 -4.52 0.26 -36.86
C GLU A 244 -3.38 1.11 -36.32
N GLN A 245 -3.67 2.12 -35.49
CA GLN A 245 -2.65 2.97 -34.88
C GLN A 245 -1.94 2.24 -33.75
N ARG A 246 -2.70 1.55 -32.90
CA ARG A 246 -2.15 0.80 -31.75
C ARG A 246 -1.17 -0.28 -32.19
N THR A 247 -1.43 -0.94 -33.31
CA THR A 247 -0.55 -1.94 -33.92
C THR A 247 0.67 -1.36 -34.64
N GLN A 248 0.79 -0.03 -34.80
CA GLN A 248 2.02 0.61 -35.29
C GLN A 248 2.97 1.05 -34.17
N ILE A 249 2.52 1.10 -32.93
CA ILE A 249 3.38 1.48 -31.79
C ILE A 249 4.41 0.37 -31.56
N ARG A 250 5.68 0.73 -31.42
CA ARG A 250 6.78 -0.25 -31.26
C ARG A 250 7.44 -0.18 -29.91
N LYS A 251 7.53 1.01 -29.31
CA LYS A 251 8.21 1.22 -28.03
C LYS A 251 7.39 2.13 -27.13
N LEU A 252 7.29 1.76 -25.86
CA LEU A 252 6.79 2.61 -24.79
C LEU A 252 7.79 2.55 -23.64
N THR A 253 8.11 3.71 -23.08
CA THR A 253 8.87 3.83 -21.85
C THR A 253 7.95 4.48 -20.82
N LEU A 254 7.65 3.74 -19.75
CA LEU A 254 6.75 4.15 -18.69
C LEU A 254 7.58 4.55 -17.48
N HIS A 255 7.46 5.80 -17.04
CA HIS A 255 8.16 6.31 -15.87
C HIS A 255 7.20 6.34 -14.68
N GLU A 256 7.34 5.39 -13.76
CA GLU A 256 6.64 5.37 -12.48
C GLU A 256 7.52 6.11 -11.46
N ASP A 257 7.36 7.44 -11.39
CA ASP A 257 8.19 8.36 -10.59
C ASP A 257 7.49 8.92 -9.35
N SER A 258 6.22 8.53 -9.15
CA SER A 258 5.34 9.05 -8.11
C SER A 258 4.48 7.92 -7.53
N PRO A 259 3.99 8.05 -6.29
CA PRO A 259 2.99 7.13 -5.77
C PRO A 259 1.72 7.21 -6.60
N SER A 260 1.05 6.08 -6.78
CA SER A 260 -0.18 6.00 -7.57
C SER A 260 -1.21 5.10 -6.90
N VAL A 261 -2.47 5.37 -7.22
CA VAL A 261 -3.60 4.66 -6.63
C VAL A 261 -3.64 3.21 -7.05
N ASN A 262 -4.33 2.42 -6.22
CA ASN A 262 -4.50 0.98 -6.37
C ASN A 262 -3.19 0.22 -6.07
N MET A 263 -3.03 -1.00 -6.60
CA MET A 263 -1.81 -1.81 -6.44
C MET A 263 -0.92 -1.67 -7.69
N PRO A 264 -0.10 -0.61 -7.82
CA PRO A 264 0.64 -0.31 -9.03
C PRO A 264 1.64 -1.38 -9.45
N SER A 265 2.18 -2.17 -8.53
CA SER A 265 3.05 -3.31 -8.86
C SER A 265 2.40 -4.24 -9.90
N LEU A 266 1.09 -4.49 -9.77
CA LEU A 266 0.30 -5.39 -10.62
C LEU A 266 -0.17 -4.77 -11.94
N HIS A 267 0.00 -3.46 -12.16
CA HIS A 267 -0.61 -2.81 -13.33
C HIS A 267 -0.04 -3.27 -14.67
N ALA A 268 1.18 -3.82 -14.69
CA ALA A 268 1.80 -4.37 -15.90
C ALA A 268 0.99 -5.52 -16.52
N GLN A 269 0.23 -6.27 -15.73
CA GLN A 269 -0.62 -7.37 -16.23
C GLN A 269 -1.70 -6.86 -17.20
N GLY A 270 -2.14 -5.61 -17.04
CA GLY A 270 -3.09 -4.97 -17.96
C GLY A 270 -2.54 -4.75 -19.36
N LEU A 271 -1.23 -4.88 -19.58
CA LEU A 271 -0.58 -4.77 -20.89
C LEU A 271 -0.67 -6.07 -21.70
N VAL A 272 -1.01 -7.21 -21.09
CA VAL A 272 -1.03 -8.52 -21.77
C VAL A 272 -1.88 -8.52 -23.05
N PRO A 273 -3.13 -8.01 -23.06
CA PRO A 273 -3.93 -7.97 -24.29
C PRO A 273 -3.27 -7.16 -25.41
N LEU A 274 -2.54 -6.08 -25.05
CA LEU A 274 -1.86 -5.20 -26.00
C LEU A 274 -0.65 -5.88 -26.63
N PHE A 275 0.07 -6.71 -25.87
CA PHE A 275 1.16 -7.54 -26.41
C PHE A 275 0.65 -8.62 -27.37
N LYS A 276 -0.55 -9.17 -27.10
CA LYS A 276 -1.17 -10.17 -27.99
C LYS A 276 -1.62 -9.56 -29.31
N GLU A 277 -2.21 -8.38 -29.27
CA GLU A 277 -2.62 -7.64 -30.47
C GLU A 277 -1.41 -7.14 -31.28
N ASN A 278 -0.37 -6.68 -30.60
CA ASN A 278 0.84 -6.15 -31.23
C ASN A 278 2.10 -6.84 -30.66
N PRO A 279 2.51 -7.99 -31.24
CA PRO A 279 3.68 -8.73 -30.78
C PRO A 279 5.01 -7.99 -30.92
N LEU A 280 5.04 -6.89 -31.69
CA LEU A 280 6.22 -6.02 -31.87
C LEU A 280 6.30 -4.90 -30.83
N LEU A 281 5.30 -4.76 -29.96
CA LEU A 281 5.31 -3.79 -28.88
C LEU A 281 6.34 -4.16 -27.83
N ARG A 282 7.25 -3.23 -27.53
CA ARG A 282 8.24 -3.32 -26.46
C ARG A 282 7.93 -2.25 -25.41
N VAL A 283 7.74 -2.68 -24.16
CA VAL A 283 7.49 -1.81 -23.02
C VAL A 283 8.64 -1.90 -22.04
N GLU A 284 9.24 -0.77 -21.74
CA GLU A 284 10.16 -0.61 -20.61
C GLU A 284 9.44 0.13 -19.50
N ARG A 285 9.25 -0.52 -18.35
CA ARG A 285 8.67 0.08 -17.16
C ARG A 285 9.78 0.44 -16.19
N ARG A 286 10.04 1.73 -16.04
CA ARG A 286 11.06 2.30 -15.17
C ARG A 286 10.38 2.76 -13.88
N VAL A 287 10.83 2.26 -12.74
CA VAL A 287 10.17 2.49 -11.45
C VAL A 287 11.14 3.09 -10.46
N SER A 288 10.85 4.32 -10.02
CA SER A 288 11.66 5.02 -9.04
C SER A 288 11.56 4.37 -7.67
N LEU A 289 12.71 4.05 -7.06
CA LEU A 289 12.75 3.48 -5.71
C LEU A 289 12.11 4.40 -4.67
N PHE A 290 12.48 5.68 -4.67
CA PHE A 290 12.02 6.64 -3.65
C PHE A 290 10.86 7.51 -4.11
N GLY A 291 10.73 7.73 -5.43
CA GLY A 291 9.59 8.45 -5.99
C GLY A 291 8.32 7.62 -5.99
N CYS A 292 8.43 6.30 -6.22
CA CYS A 292 7.27 5.41 -6.39
C CYS A 292 7.19 4.28 -5.35
N ILE A 293 8.23 3.44 -5.20
CA ILE A 293 8.14 2.22 -4.38
C ILE A 293 8.02 2.53 -2.89
N ASP A 294 8.85 3.42 -2.36
CA ASP A 294 8.87 3.75 -0.92
C ASP A 294 8.99 5.25 -0.67
N ASN A 295 7.88 5.95 -0.93
CA ASN A 295 7.74 7.37 -0.65
C ASN A 295 7.14 7.62 0.74
N PHE A 296 7.99 7.53 1.77
CA PHE A 296 7.63 7.79 3.17
C PHE A 296 7.76 9.27 3.58
N ALA A 297 7.94 10.18 2.62
CA ALA A 297 7.99 11.60 2.93
C ALA A 297 6.61 12.08 3.41
N GLY A 298 6.60 12.89 4.46
CA GLY A 298 5.37 13.36 5.10
C GLY A 298 5.41 14.87 5.37
N PRO A 299 4.26 15.55 5.33
CA PRO A 299 4.17 16.99 5.58
C PRO A 299 4.30 17.25 7.08
N ASN A 300 5.54 17.39 7.57
CA ASN A 300 5.87 17.77 8.95
C ASN A 300 6.54 19.15 8.98
N THR A 301 6.59 19.83 10.13
CA THR A 301 7.17 21.19 10.21
C THR A 301 8.62 21.30 9.73
N ASP A 302 9.36 20.19 9.70
CA ASP A 302 10.76 20.18 9.26
C ASP A 302 10.92 20.48 7.77
N TRP A 303 9.86 20.36 6.94
CA TRP A 303 9.93 20.74 5.52
C TRP A 303 10.27 22.21 5.31
N LYS A 304 9.89 23.09 6.25
CA LYS A 304 10.19 24.53 6.20
C LYS A 304 11.67 24.81 6.44
N THR A 305 12.28 24.11 7.39
CA THR A 305 13.68 24.33 7.79
C THR A 305 14.66 23.44 7.02
N ARG A 306 14.17 22.38 6.39
CA ARG A 306 14.94 21.30 5.76
C ARG A 306 16.00 20.70 6.69
N ALA A 307 15.86 20.89 8.00
CA ALA A 307 16.91 20.59 8.97
C ALA A 307 17.00 19.10 9.33
N LYS A 308 15.93 18.33 9.09
CA LYS A 308 15.81 16.94 9.55
C LYS A 308 15.10 16.05 8.54
N THR A 309 15.82 15.14 7.92
CA THR A 309 15.20 14.03 7.19
C THR A 309 14.84 12.89 8.15
N ARG A 310 13.87 12.07 7.74
CA ARG A 310 13.61 10.78 8.40
C ARG A 310 14.58 9.73 7.85
N PRO A 311 15.12 8.84 8.70
CA PRO A 311 15.92 7.73 8.20
C PRO A 311 15.05 6.81 7.36
N PHE A 312 15.64 6.28 6.28
CA PHE A 312 15.08 5.16 5.55
C PHE A 312 15.09 3.93 6.45
N TYR A 313 13.99 3.19 6.49
CA TYR A 313 13.85 2.00 7.33
C TYR A 313 13.61 0.77 6.44
N GLY A 314 14.63 -0.08 6.34
CA GLY A 314 14.65 -1.26 5.49
C GLY A 314 13.48 -2.22 5.72
N PRO A 315 13.09 -2.55 6.96
CA PRO A 315 11.98 -3.48 7.20
C PRO A 315 10.63 -3.00 6.64
N SER A 316 10.36 -1.70 6.57
CA SER A 316 9.15 -1.19 5.88
C SER A 316 9.29 -1.15 4.35
N PHE A 317 10.51 -1.15 3.84
CA PHE A 317 10.81 -1.10 2.41
C PHE A 317 10.78 -2.50 1.75
N LEU A 318 11.33 -3.51 2.42
CA LEU A 318 11.48 -4.86 1.86
C LEU A 318 10.17 -5.46 1.33
N PRO A 319 9.03 -5.43 2.06
CA PRO A 319 7.78 -5.95 1.53
C PRO A 319 7.28 -5.20 0.30
N LYS A 320 7.45 -3.88 0.25
CA LYS A 320 7.07 -3.06 -0.91
C LYS A 320 7.91 -3.45 -2.12
N LEU A 321 9.23 -3.51 -1.98
CA LEU A 321 10.12 -3.93 -3.06
C LEU A 321 9.81 -5.36 -3.53
N GLN A 322 9.54 -6.26 -2.59
CA GLN A 322 9.16 -7.64 -2.88
C GLN A 322 7.93 -7.72 -3.79
N SER A 323 6.84 -7.03 -3.46
CA SER A 323 5.63 -6.98 -4.29
C SER A 323 5.94 -6.55 -5.73
N TRP A 324 6.70 -5.46 -5.88
CA TRP A 324 7.08 -4.95 -7.20
C TRP A 324 7.91 -5.94 -8.02
N LEU A 325 8.90 -6.60 -7.42
CA LEU A 325 9.77 -7.54 -8.13
C LEU A 325 9.07 -8.86 -8.47
N ILE A 326 8.28 -9.41 -7.55
CA ILE A 326 7.51 -10.64 -7.77
C ILE A 326 6.46 -10.40 -8.86
N ASP A 327 5.69 -9.32 -8.76
CA ASP A 327 4.65 -9.01 -9.74
C ASP A 327 5.24 -8.71 -11.13
N ALA A 328 6.42 -8.08 -11.18
CA ALA A 328 7.15 -7.91 -12.43
C ALA A 328 7.59 -9.26 -13.02
N LEU A 329 8.16 -10.17 -12.22
CA LEU A 329 8.56 -11.50 -12.71
C LEU A 329 7.39 -12.34 -13.18
N ALA A 330 6.22 -12.22 -12.54
CA ALA A 330 5.01 -12.94 -12.94
C ALA A 330 4.59 -12.65 -14.39
N MET A 331 5.01 -11.52 -14.98
CA MET A 331 4.81 -11.24 -16.41
C MET A 331 5.44 -12.28 -17.34
N ARG A 332 6.44 -13.05 -16.89
CA ARG A 332 7.09 -14.12 -17.66
C ARG A 332 6.19 -15.34 -17.84
N ASP A 333 5.30 -15.58 -16.88
CA ASP A 333 4.38 -16.70 -16.87
C ASP A 333 3.10 -16.39 -17.68
N LEU A 334 2.94 -15.13 -18.08
CA LEU A 334 1.87 -14.68 -18.96
C LEU A 334 2.26 -14.91 -20.42
N ASP A 335 1.25 -15.12 -21.26
CA ASP A 335 1.37 -15.32 -22.70
C ASP A 335 1.77 -14.01 -23.42
N VAL A 336 3.00 -13.57 -23.17
CA VAL A 336 3.63 -12.34 -23.67
C VAL A 336 4.88 -12.72 -24.47
N PRO A 337 5.10 -12.14 -25.68
CA PRO A 337 6.30 -12.47 -26.45
C PRO A 337 7.60 -12.12 -25.72
N ALA A 338 8.60 -12.98 -25.86
CA ALA A 338 9.90 -12.79 -25.22
C ALA A 338 10.52 -11.42 -25.60
N GLY A 339 11.02 -10.71 -24.59
CA GLY A 339 11.62 -9.39 -24.71
C GLY A 339 10.61 -8.23 -24.90
N SER A 340 9.29 -8.48 -24.85
CA SER A 340 8.29 -7.41 -25.00
C SER A 340 8.10 -6.58 -23.74
N PHE A 341 8.52 -7.07 -22.58
CA PHE A 341 8.44 -6.35 -21.32
C PHE A 341 9.81 -6.35 -20.63
N THR A 342 10.20 -5.20 -20.10
CA THR A 342 11.38 -5.01 -19.25
C THR A 342 10.97 -4.16 -18.06
N PHE A 343 11.40 -4.57 -16.87
CA PHE A 343 11.20 -3.84 -15.63
C PHE A 343 12.54 -3.31 -15.16
N THR A 344 12.64 -2.00 -14.96
CA THR A 344 13.89 -1.32 -14.56
C THR A 344 13.66 -0.59 -13.24
N LEU A 345 14.40 -0.96 -12.20
CA LEU A 345 14.50 -0.14 -10.99
C LEU A 345 15.35 1.09 -11.29
N GLU A 346 14.82 2.25 -10.93
CA GLU A 346 15.43 3.55 -11.24
C GLU A 346 15.85 4.24 -9.94
N GLY A 347 17.16 4.48 -9.83
CA GLY A 347 17.77 5.34 -8.80
C GLY A 347 18.05 6.76 -9.30
N GLY A 348 18.14 6.96 -10.63
CA GLY A 348 18.36 8.27 -11.23
C GLY A 348 19.63 8.95 -10.68
N THR A 349 19.51 10.22 -10.28
CA THR A 349 20.62 10.99 -9.69
C THR A 349 21.09 10.46 -8.34
N HIS A 350 20.33 9.56 -7.71
CA HIS A 350 20.61 8.99 -6.39
C HIS A 350 21.04 7.51 -6.49
N GLY A 351 21.59 7.08 -7.63
CA GLY A 351 22.01 5.69 -7.87
C GLY A 351 23.04 5.14 -6.87
N GLU A 352 23.95 5.98 -6.35
CA GLU A 352 24.90 5.57 -5.29
C GLU A 352 24.16 5.23 -3.99
N LEU A 353 23.22 6.07 -3.56
CA LEU A 353 22.37 5.78 -2.39
C LEU A 353 21.54 4.52 -2.61
N CYS A 354 21.01 4.30 -3.82
CA CYS A 354 20.26 3.08 -4.15
C CYS A 354 21.14 1.83 -4.05
N THR A 355 22.40 1.92 -4.49
CA THR A 355 23.39 0.85 -4.33
C THR A 355 23.64 0.55 -2.85
N ASP A 356 23.83 1.59 -2.03
CA ASP A 356 24.02 1.44 -0.58
C ASP A 356 22.80 0.83 0.11
N VAL A 357 21.59 1.26 -0.25
CA VAL A 357 20.34 0.69 0.27
C VAL A 357 20.19 -0.77 -0.13
N PHE A 358 20.50 -1.12 -1.38
CA PHE A 358 20.46 -2.51 -1.83
C PHE A 358 21.46 -3.39 -1.07
N GLN A 359 22.69 -2.92 -0.89
CA GLN A 359 23.69 -3.67 -0.15
C GLN A 359 23.33 -3.84 1.33
N ARG A 360 22.92 -2.75 1.99
CA ARG A 360 22.73 -2.70 3.45
C ARG A 360 21.36 -3.17 3.92
N CYS A 361 20.32 -3.03 3.10
CA CYS A 361 18.95 -3.36 3.49
C CYS A 361 18.46 -4.63 2.79
N VAL A 362 18.66 -4.74 1.48
CA VAL A 362 18.11 -5.85 0.68
C VAL A 362 18.96 -7.11 0.79
N LEU A 363 20.23 -7.03 0.37
CA LEU A 363 21.13 -8.18 0.35
C LEU A 363 21.49 -8.66 1.76
N MET A 364 21.72 -7.72 2.69
CA MET A 364 21.89 -8.06 4.10
C MET A 364 20.62 -8.66 4.69
N GLY A 365 19.43 -8.10 4.43
CA GLY A 365 18.17 -8.63 4.96
C GLY A 365 17.88 -10.07 4.49
N ILE A 366 18.18 -10.38 3.22
CA ILE A 366 18.08 -11.75 2.69
C ILE A 366 19.06 -12.69 3.40
N ALA A 367 20.31 -12.27 3.55
CA ALA A 367 21.33 -13.08 4.22
C ALA A 367 21.02 -13.29 5.71
N GLU A 368 20.51 -12.27 6.40
CA GLU A 368 20.09 -12.35 7.80
C GLU A 368 18.89 -13.30 7.99
N ASP A 369 17.89 -13.29 7.10
CA ASP A 369 16.77 -14.24 7.17
C ASP A 369 17.25 -15.69 7.01
N GLU A 370 18.14 -15.96 6.04
CA GLU A 370 18.69 -17.30 5.83
C GLU A 370 19.59 -17.74 6.99
N ALA A 371 20.51 -16.88 7.43
CA ALA A 371 21.40 -17.15 8.54
C ALA A 371 20.62 -17.38 9.84
N PHE A 372 19.58 -16.59 10.09
CA PHE A 372 18.74 -16.77 11.26
C PHE A 372 18.07 -18.14 11.26
N ASN A 373 17.48 -18.54 10.14
CA ASN A 373 16.83 -19.84 10.02
C ASN A 373 17.83 -20.98 10.26
N LYS A 374 19.05 -20.89 9.74
CA LYS A 374 20.14 -21.84 10.00
C LYS A 374 20.55 -21.86 11.49
N CYS A 375 20.74 -20.71 12.12
CA CYS A 375 21.06 -20.61 13.55
C CYS A 375 19.98 -21.26 14.43
N ARG A 376 18.70 -21.11 14.04
CA ARG A 376 17.58 -21.76 14.73
C ARG A 376 17.63 -23.28 14.59
N GLU A 377 17.92 -23.80 13.40
CA GLU A 377 18.08 -25.24 13.16
C GLU A 377 19.26 -25.84 13.93
N LEU A 378 20.33 -25.07 14.12
CA LEU A 378 21.50 -25.43 14.94
C LEU A 378 21.22 -25.34 16.45
N GLY A 379 20.05 -24.86 16.87
CA GLY A 379 19.71 -24.72 18.29
C GLY A 379 20.45 -23.58 19.00
N LEU A 380 20.94 -22.58 18.27
CA LEU A 380 21.63 -21.43 18.88
C LEU A 380 20.69 -20.54 19.69
N PHE A 381 19.36 -20.65 19.49
CA PHE A 381 18.35 -19.86 20.19
C PHE A 381 17.52 -20.66 21.21
N THR A 382 17.89 -21.91 21.50
CA THR A 382 17.04 -22.85 22.26
C THR A 382 16.74 -22.39 23.70
N SER A 383 17.55 -21.49 24.26
CA SER A 383 17.35 -20.89 25.59
C SER A 383 16.64 -19.52 25.57
N ILE A 384 16.17 -19.05 24.40
CA ILE A 384 15.78 -17.65 24.21
C ILE A 384 14.37 -17.55 23.60
N ASP A 385 13.36 -17.52 24.48
CA ASP A 385 11.96 -17.34 24.08
C ASP A 385 11.68 -15.95 23.42
N SER A 386 12.53 -14.93 23.65
CA SER A 386 12.31 -13.56 23.15
C SER A 386 12.58 -13.39 21.65
N ILE A 387 13.61 -14.05 21.11
CA ILE A 387 14.03 -13.90 19.71
C ILE A 387 12.97 -14.42 18.73
N ALA A 388 12.24 -15.47 19.12
CA ALA A 388 11.15 -16.05 18.33
C ALA A 388 9.94 -15.11 18.16
N GLY A 389 9.85 -14.04 18.96
CA GLY A 389 8.78 -13.05 18.95
C GLY A 389 9.16 -11.68 18.39
N THR A 390 10.34 -11.54 17.78
CA THR A 390 10.84 -10.24 17.29
C THR A 390 9.89 -9.61 16.25
N PRO A 391 9.25 -8.47 16.56
CA PRO A 391 8.15 -7.92 15.76
C PRO A 391 8.58 -7.30 14.42
N ASP A 392 9.88 -7.09 14.20
CA ASP A 392 10.39 -6.40 13.01
C ASP A 392 10.95 -7.35 11.95
N ARG A 393 10.77 -8.67 12.12
CA ARG A 393 11.20 -9.65 11.13
C ARG A 393 10.10 -9.91 10.11
N VAL A 394 10.30 -9.29 8.95
CA VAL A 394 9.44 -9.50 7.79
C VAL A 394 9.83 -10.82 7.13
N PRO A 395 8.95 -11.83 7.09
CA PRO A 395 9.23 -13.04 6.34
C PRO A 395 9.32 -12.71 4.85
N LEU A 396 10.46 -13.05 4.23
CA LEU A 396 10.67 -12.85 2.80
C LEU A 396 10.10 -14.03 1.99
N ASP A 397 9.37 -13.74 0.92
CA ASP A 397 8.90 -14.75 -0.03
C ASP A 397 10.12 -15.34 -0.77
N PRO A 398 10.24 -16.67 -0.92
CA PRO A 398 11.32 -17.28 -1.69
C PRO A 398 11.49 -16.71 -3.12
N ARG A 399 10.39 -16.29 -3.76
CA ARG A 399 10.40 -15.62 -5.08
C ARG A 399 11.11 -14.28 -5.05
N PHE A 400 11.14 -13.60 -3.90
CA PHE A 400 11.88 -12.35 -3.74
C PHE A 400 13.38 -12.58 -3.87
N LYS A 401 13.91 -13.62 -3.21
CA LYS A 401 15.32 -14.01 -3.33
C LYS A 401 15.68 -14.35 -4.78
N GLU A 402 14.84 -15.15 -5.44
CA GLU A 402 14.99 -15.45 -6.88
C GLU A 402 15.00 -14.16 -7.74
N ALA A 403 14.12 -13.20 -7.43
CA ALA A 403 14.06 -11.93 -8.14
C ALA A 403 15.33 -11.09 -7.96
N ILE A 404 15.87 -11.04 -6.75
CA ILE A 404 17.14 -10.35 -6.47
C ILE A 404 18.30 -11.05 -7.17
N GLU A 405 18.37 -12.38 -7.16
CA GLU A 405 19.38 -13.14 -7.91
C GLU A 405 19.31 -12.84 -9.41
N HIS A 406 18.10 -12.78 -9.96
CA HIS A 406 17.88 -12.40 -11.36
C HIS A 406 18.32 -10.96 -11.67
N LEU A 407 18.06 -10.03 -10.75
CA LEU A 407 18.45 -8.63 -10.88
C LEU A 407 19.97 -8.46 -10.83
N VAL A 408 20.63 -9.05 -9.81
CA VAL A 408 22.09 -9.00 -9.62
C VAL A 408 22.82 -9.64 -10.81
N ASN A 409 22.38 -10.81 -11.25
CA ASN A 409 23.03 -11.55 -12.34
C ASN A 409 22.56 -11.10 -13.73
N GLN A 410 21.59 -10.19 -13.83
CA GLN A 410 20.98 -9.70 -15.08
C GLN A 410 20.41 -10.82 -15.98
N THR A 411 19.81 -11.85 -15.38
CA THR A 411 19.39 -13.08 -16.08
C THR A 411 17.90 -13.13 -16.45
N SER A 412 17.12 -12.09 -16.16
CA SER A 412 15.66 -12.07 -16.43
C SER A 412 15.22 -10.81 -17.20
N ILE A 413 13.97 -10.37 -16.99
CA ILE A 413 13.41 -9.08 -17.44
C ILE A 413 13.69 -7.93 -16.46
N LEU A 414 14.19 -8.23 -15.26
CA LEU A 414 14.49 -7.26 -14.21
C LEU A 414 15.84 -6.59 -14.48
N ARG A 415 15.89 -5.27 -14.39
CA ARG A 415 17.06 -4.42 -14.59
C ARG A 415 17.13 -3.36 -13.49
N SER A 416 18.29 -2.74 -13.33
CA SER A 416 18.49 -1.53 -12.55
C SER A 416 19.41 -0.58 -13.31
N ASP A 417 19.27 0.72 -13.09
CA ASP A 417 20.21 1.74 -13.58
C ASP A 417 21.35 2.07 -12.58
N PHE A 418 21.32 1.43 -11.41
CA PHE A 418 22.37 1.44 -10.39
C PHE A 418 22.88 0.01 -10.13
N SER A 419 23.96 -0.14 -9.37
CA SER A 419 24.51 -1.45 -9.01
C SER A 419 23.66 -2.12 -7.92
N PRO A 420 23.11 -3.33 -8.14
CA PRO A 420 22.36 -4.04 -7.10
C PRO A 420 23.20 -4.52 -5.90
N GLY A 421 24.53 -4.32 -5.93
CA GLY A 421 25.45 -4.77 -4.89
C GLY A 421 25.92 -6.22 -5.07
N VAL A 422 26.56 -6.76 -4.03
CA VAL A 422 27.14 -8.12 -4.00
C VAL A 422 26.44 -8.94 -2.92
N PRO A 423 25.94 -10.14 -3.23
CA PRO A 423 25.31 -11.02 -2.25
C PRO A 423 26.17 -11.23 -1.00
N VAL A 424 25.54 -11.16 0.17
CA VAL A 424 26.18 -11.40 1.45
C VAL A 424 26.09 -12.90 1.76
N ASP A 425 27.20 -13.48 2.23
CA ASP A 425 27.26 -14.90 2.60
C ASP A 425 26.52 -15.14 3.93
N PRO A 426 25.40 -15.88 3.95
CA PRO A 426 24.69 -16.18 5.19
C PRO A 426 25.52 -17.07 6.13
N ASP A 427 26.42 -17.91 5.63
CA ASP A 427 27.23 -18.79 6.49
C ASP A 427 28.24 -18.01 7.31
N ALA A 428 28.76 -16.89 6.79
CA ALA A 428 29.59 -15.97 7.56
C ALA A 428 28.85 -15.38 8.77
N LEU A 429 27.55 -15.06 8.63
CA LEU A 429 26.71 -14.56 9.72
C LEU A 429 26.37 -15.66 10.75
N VAL A 430 26.28 -16.90 10.30
CA VAL A 430 26.12 -18.07 11.19
C VAL A 430 27.39 -18.29 12.01
N GLU A 431 28.57 -18.20 11.40
CA GLU A 431 29.85 -18.31 12.12
C GLU A 431 30.06 -17.14 13.09
N GLU A 432 29.70 -15.91 12.70
CA GLU A 432 29.64 -14.75 13.60
C GLU A 432 28.76 -15.06 14.82
N SER A 433 27.58 -15.63 14.60
CA SER A 433 26.62 -15.98 15.66
C SER A 433 27.15 -17.04 16.63
N LYS A 434 27.93 -18.00 16.15
CA LYS A 434 28.56 -19.03 17.00
C LYS A 434 29.66 -18.46 17.90
N GLY A 435 30.23 -17.31 17.54
CA GLY A 435 31.29 -16.64 18.29
C GLY A 435 30.81 -15.85 19.51
N TYR A 436 29.50 -15.72 19.74
CA TYR A 436 28.96 -15.05 20.91
C TYR A 436 28.91 -15.99 22.11
N ASP A 437 29.69 -15.67 23.14
CA ASP A 437 29.69 -16.40 24.42
C ASP A 437 28.58 -15.92 25.38
N ASP A 438 28.10 -14.68 25.20
CA ASP A 438 27.02 -14.08 25.98
C ASP A 438 25.68 -14.16 25.24
N VAL A 439 24.65 -14.62 25.95
CA VAL A 439 23.28 -14.67 25.46
C VAL A 439 22.74 -13.26 25.21
N GLU A 440 23.11 -12.26 26.03
CA GLU A 440 22.66 -10.88 25.84
C GLU A 440 23.21 -10.27 24.54
N ASP A 441 24.49 -10.50 24.23
CA ASP A 441 25.11 -10.03 22.98
C ASP A 441 24.49 -10.70 21.75
N LEU A 442 24.22 -12.02 21.84
CA LEU A 442 23.55 -12.76 20.77
C LEU A 442 22.11 -12.26 20.55
N VAL A 443 21.39 -11.97 21.65
CA VAL A 443 20.07 -11.34 21.61
C VAL A 443 20.16 -9.96 20.96
N GLU A 444 21.09 -9.11 21.38
CA GLU A 444 21.24 -7.76 20.84
C GLU A 444 21.51 -7.79 19.33
N ARG A 445 22.44 -8.65 18.86
CA ARG A 445 22.75 -8.82 17.43
C ARG A 445 21.52 -9.14 16.58
N TRP A 446 20.62 -9.98 17.09
CA TRP A 446 19.49 -10.54 16.37
C TRP A 446 18.15 -9.85 16.63
N GLU A 447 17.99 -9.11 17.73
CA GLU A 447 16.84 -8.25 18.06
C GLU A 447 17.01 -6.82 17.50
N TYR A 448 18.21 -6.24 17.54
CA TYR A 448 18.48 -4.87 17.06
C TYR A 448 18.86 -4.79 15.57
N GLY A 449 19.09 -5.91 14.88
CA GLY A 449 19.45 -5.99 13.45
C GLY A 449 18.58 -5.12 12.53
N ALA A 450 17.26 -5.13 12.75
CA ALA A 450 16.29 -4.32 12.00
C ALA A 450 16.55 -2.80 12.06
N LYS A 451 17.17 -2.31 13.14
CA LYS A 451 17.55 -0.88 13.30
C LYS A 451 18.77 -0.52 12.45
N PHE A 452 19.64 -1.49 12.13
CA PHE A 452 20.85 -1.31 11.32
C PHE A 452 20.58 -1.35 9.82
N LEU A 453 19.43 -1.88 9.40
CA LEU A 453 18.91 -1.79 8.02
C LEU A 453 18.35 -0.38 7.73
N SER A 454 19.03 0.67 8.18
CA SER A 454 18.61 2.06 7.97
C SER A 454 19.68 2.88 7.26
N CYS A 455 19.22 3.78 6.39
CA CYS A 455 20.08 4.68 5.63
C CYS A 455 19.67 6.13 5.89
N LYS A 456 20.63 7.05 5.92
CA LYS A 456 20.34 8.48 6.04
C LYS A 456 19.85 8.99 4.70
N MET A 457 18.70 9.66 4.71
CA MET A 457 18.16 10.27 3.49
C MET A 457 18.78 11.65 3.23
N PRO A 458 19.27 11.90 2.01
CA PRO A 458 19.63 13.24 1.55
C PRO A 458 18.42 14.19 1.62
N PRO A 459 18.59 15.44 2.12
CA PRO A 459 17.50 16.42 2.18
C PRO A 459 16.88 16.74 0.82
N ASP A 460 17.66 16.82 -0.24
CA ASP A 460 17.19 17.06 -1.61
C ASP A 460 16.25 15.94 -2.09
N LEU A 461 16.65 14.67 -1.92
CA LEU A 461 15.78 13.54 -2.26
C LEU A 461 14.47 13.59 -1.47
N PHE A 462 14.54 13.82 -0.17
CA PHE A 462 13.37 13.81 0.69
C PHE A 462 12.41 14.98 0.41
N TYR A 463 12.92 16.21 0.31
CA TYR A 463 12.09 17.42 0.22
C TYR A 463 11.82 17.90 -1.20
N ASP A 464 12.69 17.59 -2.17
CA ASP A 464 12.55 18.09 -3.54
C ASP A 464 12.00 17.02 -4.50
N VAL A 465 12.06 15.72 -4.13
CA VAL A 465 11.53 14.62 -4.95
C VAL A 465 10.36 13.93 -4.26
N MET A 466 10.59 13.34 -3.08
CA MET A 466 9.60 12.49 -2.41
C MET A 466 8.38 13.29 -1.94
N LEU A 467 8.60 14.37 -1.17
CA LEU A 467 7.52 15.17 -0.60
C LEU A 467 6.63 15.83 -1.67
N PRO A 468 7.17 16.51 -2.71
CA PRO A 468 6.34 17.15 -3.74
C PRO A 468 5.60 16.13 -4.63
N ALA A 469 6.12 14.91 -4.74
CA ALA A 469 5.41 13.80 -5.38
C ALA A 469 4.16 13.41 -4.57
N LYS A 470 4.17 13.48 -3.22
CA LYS A 470 3.04 13.07 -2.38
C LYS A 470 1.97 14.15 -2.18
N CYS A 471 2.37 15.40 -1.94
CA CYS A 471 1.43 16.47 -1.63
C CYS A 471 1.86 17.85 -2.18
N ASP A 472 0.88 18.73 -2.32
CA ASP A 472 1.10 20.18 -2.41
C ASP A 472 1.08 20.79 -1.01
N LEU A 473 1.94 21.79 -0.79
CA LEU A 473 2.07 22.49 0.49
C LEU A 473 1.75 23.97 0.30
N GLN A 474 1.05 24.54 1.29
CA GLN A 474 0.81 25.97 1.36
C GLN A 474 1.05 26.46 2.79
N THR A 475 1.90 27.47 2.96
CA THR A 475 2.07 28.12 4.27
C THR A 475 0.87 28.97 4.63
N ARG A 476 0.76 29.35 5.90
CA ARG A 476 -0.24 30.32 6.36
C ARG A 476 -0.16 31.64 5.58
N GLU A 477 1.05 32.15 5.35
CA GLU A 477 1.29 33.42 4.64
C GLU A 477 0.81 33.31 3.19
N GLN A 478 1.21 32.24 2.49
CA GLN A 478 0.77 31.96 1.12
C GLN A 478 -0.76 31.79 1.04
N TYR A 479 -1.39 31.25 2.07
CA TYR A 479 -2.85 31.18 2.16
C TYR A 479 -3.46 32.58 2.28
N ILE A 480 -3.01 33.41 3.23
CA ILE A 480 -3.50 34.78 3.42
C ILE A 480 -3.38 35.59 2.12
N GLU A 481 -2.23 35.51 1.46
CA GLU A 481 -1.99 36.18 0.17
C GLU A 481 -2.93 35.68 -0.92
N SER A 482 -3.14 34.36 -1.02
CA SER A 482 -4.07 33.77 -2.00
C SER A 482 -5.53 34.22 -1.82
N GLN A 483 -5.89 34.65 -0.60
CA GLN A 483 -7.21 35.20 -0.28
C GLN A 483 -7.28 36.73 -0.42
N GLY A 484 -6.22 37.37 -0.91
CA GLY A 484 -6.14 38.83 -1.06
C GLY A 484 -5.88 39.59 0.25
N GLY A 485 -5.48 38.89 1.32
CA GLY A 485 -5.03 39.50 2.58
C GLY A 485 -3.60 40.04 2.50
N LYS A 486 -3.20 40.83 3.50
CA LYS A 486 -1.81 41.26 3.71
C LYS A 486 -1.28 40.64 4.98
N VAL A 487 -0.13 39.97 4.89
CA VAL A 487 0.64 39.48 6.03
C VAL A 487 1.10 40.69 6.85
N LYS A 488 0.85 40.72 8.16
CA LYS A 488 1.33 41.82 9.03
C LYS A 488 2.75 41.48 9.51
N GLU A 489 3.57 42.48 9.82
CA GLU A 489 4.96 42.25 10.31
C GLU A 489 5.04 41.42 11.61
N GLN A 490 3.93 41.20 12.31
CA GLN A 490 3.84 40.31 13.49
C GLN A 490 3.64 38.83 13.12
N ASP A 491 3.48 38.51 11.83
CA ASP A 491 3.22 37.17 11.30
C ASP A 491 4.49 36.49 10.73
N SER A 492 5.68 37.12 10.81
CA SER A 492 6.95 36.65 10.22
C SER A 492 7.90 36.02 11.22
#